data_AF-A0A150HAD3-F1
#
_entry.id   AF-A0A150HAD3-F1
#
_cell.length_a   1.000
_cell.length_b   1.000
_cell.length_c   1.000
_cell.angle_alpha   90.00
_cell.angle_beta   90.00
_cell.angle_gamma   90.00
#
_symmetry.space_group_name_H-M   'P 1'
#
loop_
_entity.id
_entity.type
_entity.pdbx_description
1 polymer ?
#
loop_
_entity_poly.entity_id
_entity_poly.type
_entity_poly.pdbx_seq_one_letter_code
_entity_poly.pdbx_strand_id
1 'polypeptide(L)'
;MQERVDDVIEDFGGSQTGWNEVTWGEGAIVLTLDPTDTAPGSTPRAATAREVSAKCASGRYCVYSAAGFRGNKLSYATCPATYTSFAALHGKVRSVKNSRSSGTVLAYAGSQVKATVKAGRGASSVSRITKIRCS
;
A
#
# COMPACT_ATOMS: atom_id res chain seq x y z
N MET A 1 -15.32 9.97 -1.59
CA MET A 1 -13.84 9.92 -1.71
C MET A 1 -13.21 10.80 -0.66
N GLN A 2 -13.53 12.10 -0.63
CA GLN A 2 -13.04 13.01 0.42
C GLN A 2 -13.30 12.43 1.82
N GLU A 3 -14.53 11.96 2.09
CA GLU A 3 -14.89 11.25 3.32
C GLU A 3 -13.97 10.07 3.69
N ARG A 4 -13.42 9.33 2.72
CA ARG A 4 -12.49 8.21 3.00
C ARG A 4 -11.10 8.70 3.37
N VAL A 5 -10.70 9.84 2.80
CA VAL A 5 -9.44 10.50 3.17
C VAL A 5 -9.57 11.08 4.57
N ASP A 6 -10.69 11.75 4.85
CA ASP A 6 -11.01 12.28 6.18
C ASP A 6 -11.08 11.16 7.23
N ASP A 7 -11.75 10.04 6.96
CA ASP A 7 -11.80 8.86 7.85
C ASP A 7 -10.40 8.31 8.18
N VAL A 8 -9.53 8.19 7.17
CA VAL A 8 -8.13 7.78 7.40
C VAL A 8 -7.37 8.79 8.24
N ILE A 9 -7.57 10.09 7.99
CA ILE A 9 -6.88 11.15 8.75
C ILE A 9 -7.42 11.20 10.19
N GLU A 10 -8.70 10.93 10.41
CA GLU A 10 -9.30 10.87 11.73
C GLU A 10 -8.78 9.66 12.54
N ASP A 11 -8.68 8.47 11.94
CA ASP A 11 -8.25 7.26 12.63
C ASP A 11 -6.71 7.15 12.78
N PHE A 12 -5.95 7.59 11.76
CA PHE A 12 -4.50 7.39 11.69
C PHE A 12 -3.68 8.69 11.65
N GLY A 13 -4.31 9.86 11.62
CA GLY A 13 -3.63 11.13 11.38
C GLY A 13 -3.06 11.25 9.96
N GLY A 14 -2.09 12.15 9.79
CA GLY A 14 -1.40 12.38 8.52
C GLY A 14 -1.86 13.67 7.83
N SER A 15 -1.48 13.83 6.57
CA SER A 15 -1.84 15.01 5.77
C SER A 15 -2.27 14.61 4.39
N GLN A 16 -3.33 15.23 3.89
CA GLN A 16 -3.78 15.03 2.52
C GLN A 16 -2.84 15.73 1.55
N THR A 17 -2.19 14.97 0.65
CA THR A 17 -1.30 15.50 -0.40
C THR A 17 -1.94 15.46 -1.79
N GLY A 18 -3.04 14.73 -1.93
CA GLY A 18 -3.82 14.64 -3.16
C GLY A 18 -5.27 14.30 -2.86
N TRP A 19 -6.14 14.41 -3.87
CA TRP A 19 -7.58 14.17 -3.74
C TRP A 19 -7.94 12.76 -3.20
N ASN A 20 -7.03 11.79 -3.32
CA ASN A 20 -7.15 10.43 -2.81
C ASN A 20 -5.88 9.93 -2.09
N GLU A 21 -5.06 10.84 -1.57
CA GLU A 21 -3.74 10.51 -1.02
C GLU A 21 -3.54 11.10 0.38
N VAL A 22 -3.06 10.25 1.30
CA VAL A 22 -2.66 10.64 2.66
C VAL A 22 -1.19 10.30 2.86
N THR A 23 -0.45 11.21 3.46
CA THR A 23 0.97 11.07 3.74
C THR A 23 1.28 11.13 5.24
N TRP A 24 2.33 10.41 5.65
CA TRP A 24 2.89 10.47 7.00
C TRP A 24 4.42 10.56 6.94
N GLY A 25 5.01 11.16 7.99
CA GLY A 25 6.46 11.28 8.14
C GLY A 25 7.10 12.00 6.95
N GLU A 26 6.55 13.15 6.56
CA GLU A 26 7.06 13.99 5.46
C GLU A 26 7.17 13.26 4.11
N GLY A 27 6.23 12.38 3.76
CA GLY A 27 6.29 11.62 2.50
C GLY A 27 7.03 10.28 2.62
N ALA A 28 7.48 9.90 3.82
CA ALA A 28 8.05 8.58 4.07
C ALA A 28 7.01 7.47 3.84
N ILE A 29 5.74 7.72 4.16
CA ILE A 29 4.62 6.80 3.97
C ILE A 29 3.53 7.52 3.19
N VAL A 30 3.02 6.90 2.13
CA VAL A 30 1.99 7.48 1.27
C VAL A 30 0.92 6.44 1.00
N LEU A 31 -0.30 6.67 1.48
CA LEU A 31 -1.49 5.89 1.16
C LEU A 31 -2.17 6.54 -0.04
N THR A 32 -2.36 5.77 -1.11
CA THR A 32 -3.21 6.14 -2.24
C THR A 32 -4.45 5.26 -2.21
N LEU A 33 -5.61 5.85 -1.98
CA LEU A 33 -6.90 5.15 -1.99
C LEU A 33 -7.39 4.98 -3.42
N ASP A 34 -7.76 3.77 -3.81
CA ASP A 34 -8.29 3.52 -5.15
C ASP A 34 -9.78 3.91 -5.19
N PRO A 35 -10.22 4.75 -6.14
CA PRO A 35 -11.61 5.21 -6.22
C PRO A 35 -12.58 4.12 -6.68
N THR A 36 -12.06 3.02 -7.24
CA THR A 36 -12.82 1.82 -7.63
C THR A 36 -12.87 0.77 -6.52
N ASP A 37 -12.06 0.94 -5.47
CA ASP A 37 -12.20 0.29 -4.17
C ASP A 37 -13.37 0.99 -3.46
N THR A 38 -14.58 0.68 -3.91
CA THR A 38 -15.80 1.35 -3.47
C THR A 38 -16.20 0.86 -2.09
N ALA A 39 -16.36 1.78 -1.14
CA ALA A 39 -17.48 1.68 -0.22
C ALA A 39 -18.78 1.55 -1.05
N PRO A 40 -19.78 0.76 -0.62
CA PRO A 40 -20.99 0.56 -1.43
C PRO A 40 -21.63 1.91 -1.80
N GLY A 41 -21.65 2.25 -3.10
CA GLY A 41 -22.39 3.41 -3.63
C GLY A 41 -21.66 4.45 -4.49
N SER A 42 -20.33 4.41 -4.67
CA SER A 42 -19.64 5.39 -5.54
C SER A 42 -19.44 4.91 -6.99
N THR A 43 -19.75 5.75 -7.97
CA THR A 43 -19.45 5.49 -9.39
C THR A 43 -17.95 5.61 -9.66
N PRO A 44 -17.29 4.59 -10.23
CA PRO A 44 -15.83 4.59 -10.36
C PRO A 44 -15.36 5.48 -11.51
N ARG A 45 -14.58 6.53 -11.21
CA ARG A 45 -13.76 7.25 -12.21
C ARG A 45 -12.53 6.38 -12.53
N ALA A 46 -12.76 5.31 -13.29
CA ALA A 46 -11.97 4.07 -13.22
C ALA A 46 -10.65 4.03 -14.02
N ALA A 47 -10.47 4.90 -15.02
CA ALA A 47 -9.39 4.70 -16.00
C ALA A 47 -8.03 5.25 -15.56
N THR A 48 -7.97 6.45 -14.98
CA THR A 48 -6.70 7.12 -14.64
C THR A 48 -6.15 6.75 -13.27
N ALA A 49 -7.01 6.45 -12.29
CA ALA A 49 -6.58 6.11 -10.93
C ALA A 49 -5.95 4.71 -10.83
N ARG A 50 -6.42 3.75 -11.63
CA ARG A 50 -5.85 2.39 -11.69
C ARG A 50 -4.38 2.38 -12.07
N GLU A 51 -3.97 3.26 -12.98
CA GLU A 51 -2.59 3.33 -13.45
C GLU A 51 -1.65 4.00 -12.44
N VAL A 52 -2.14 5.01 -11.71
CA VAL A 52 -1.38 5.73 -10.67
C VAL A 52 -1.21 4.87 -9.42
N SER A 53 -2.24 4.13 -9.01
CA SER A 53 -2.12 3.15 -7.93
C SER A 53 -1.16 2.03 -8.33
N ALA A 54 -1.22 1.48 -9.55
CA ALA A 54 -0.34 0.37 -9.97
C ALA A 54 1.17 0.69 -9.99
N LYS A 55 1.56 1.95 -10.18
CA LYS A 55 2.98 2.35 -10.18
C LYS A 55 3.52 2.50 -8.74
N CYS A 56 4.39 1.56 -8.37
CA CYS A 56 5.26 1.71 -7.21
C CYS A 56 6.54 2.44 -7.62
N ALA A 57 6.71 3.69 -7.16
CA ALA A 57 7.83 4.53 -7.53
C ALA A 57 9.18 3.85 -7.22
N SER A 58 10.19 4.10 -8.06
CA SER A 58 11.55 3.59 -7.87
C SER A 58 12.09 4.00 -6.50
N GLY A 59 12.83 3.10 -5.86
CA GLY A 59 13.36 3.33 -4.51
C GLY A 59 12.36 3.11 -3.38
N ARG A 60 11.09 2.80 -3.69
CA ARG A 60 10.06 2.53 -2.69
C ARG A 60 9.63 1.06 -2.70
N TYR A 61 8.97 0.64 -1.63
CA TYR A 61 8.18 -0.58 -1.65
C TYR A 61 6.72 -0.24 -1.42
N CYS A 62 5.83 -1.01 -2.05
CA CYS A 62 4.40 -0.76 -2.04
C CYS A 62 3.64 -2.04 -1.73
N VAL A 63 2.60 -1.90 -0.93
CA VAL A 63 1.63 -2.96 -0.64
C VAL A 63 0.27 -2.56 -1.16
N TYR A 64 -0.53 -3.55 -1.55
CA TYR A 64 -1.76 -3.35 -2.29
C TYR A 64 -2.90 -4.17 -1.69
N SER A 65 -4.10 -3.60 -1.62
CA SER A 65 -5.29 -4.26 -1.07
C SER A 65 -5.87 -5.33 -2.02
N ALA A 66 -5.50 -5.32 -3.31
CA ALA A 66 -5.92 -6.33 -4.28
C ALA A 66 -4.72 -7.04 -4.95
N ALA A 67 -5.01 -8.18 -5.58
CA ALA A 67 -4.03 -8.92 -6.36
C ALA A 67 -3.66 -8.15 -7.66
N GLY A 68 -2.48 -8.43 -8.20
CA GLY A 68 -2.01 -7.82 -9.45
C GLY A 68 -1.63 -6.34 -9.32
N PHE A 69 -1.23 -5.89 -8.12
CA PHE A 69 -0.81 -4.50 -7.83
C PHE A 69 -1.94 -3.49 -8.04
N ARG A 70 -3.13 -3.79 -7.49
CA ARG A 70 -4.36 -3.01 -7.64
C ARG A 70 -4.99 -2.67 -6.29
N GLY A 71 -6.01 -1.82 -6.31
CA GLY A 71 -6.71 -1.36 -5.11
C GLY A 71 -5.93 -0.31 -4.35
N ASN A 72 -6.28 -0.11 -3.07
CA ASN A 72 -5.59 0.82 -2.18
C ASN A 72 -4.12 0.43 -2.11
N LYS A 73 -3.25 1.43 -2.20
CA LYS A 73 -1.80 1.28 -2.19
C LYS A 73 -1.24 2.00 -0.98
N LEU A 74 -0.30 1.36 -0.29
CA LEU A 74 0.52 2.01 0.72
C LEU A 74 1.99 1.91 0.30
N SER A 75 2.64 3.05 0.17
CA SER A 75 3.96 3.23 -0.44
C SER A 75 4.93 3.84 0.55
N TYR A 76 6.10 3.24 0.66
CA TYR A 76 7.05 3.57 1.70
C TYR A 76 8.43 3.86 1.13
N ALA A 77 9.02 4.98 1.54
CA ALA A 77 10.34 5.42 1.14
C ALA A 77 11.43 4.52 1.73
N THR A 78 11.28 4.22 3.01
CA THR A 78 12.21 3.41 3.78
C THR A 78 11.46 2.24 4.39
N CYS A 79 12.11 1.09 4.43
CA CYS A 79 11.54 -0.02 5.19
C CYS A 79 11.54 0.32 6.67
N PRO A 80 10.43 0.10 7.37
CA PRO A 80 10.36 0.44 8.76
C PRO A 80 11.18 -0.61 9.51
N ALA A 81 11.94 -0.17 10.51
CA ALA A 81 12.73 -1.08 11.34
C ALA A 81 11.82 -2.09 12.07
N THR A 82 10.56 -1.73 12.27
CA THR A 82 9.53 -2.51 12.97
C THR A 82 8.40 -2.91 12.01
N TYR A 83 7.69 -4.00 12.34
CA TYR A 83 6.54 -4.49 11.58
C TYR A 83 5.56 -3.34 11.23
N THR A 84 5.32 -3.12 9.94
CA THR A 84 4.35 -2.11 9.51
C THR A 84 2.94 -2.62 9.69
N SER A 85 2.12 -1.88 10.44
CA SER A 85 0.68 -2.11 10.46
C SER A 85 0.07 -1.62 9.15
N PHE A 86 -0.75 -2.46 8.52
CA PHE A 86 -1.47 -2.15 7.28
C PHE A 86 -2.89 -1.64 7.54
N ALA A 87 -3.19 -1.23 8.77
CA ALA A 87 -4.53 -0.83 9.18
C ALA A 87 -5.09 0.29 8.28
N ALA A 88 -4.27 1.31 7.97
CA ALA A 88 -4.63 2.41 7.07
C ALA A 88 -4.91 1.99 5.61
N LEU A 89 -4.61 0.75 5.20
CA LEU A 89 -4.96 0.25 3.87
C LEU A 89 -6.47 -0.06 3.74
N HIS A 90 -7.21 -0.08 4.86
CA HIS A 90 -8.62 -0.50 4.95
C HIS A 90 -8.89 -1.83 4.22
N GLY A 91 -7.92 -2.76 4.29
CA GLY A 91 -7.97 -3.99 3.52
C GLY A 91 -6.84 -4.95 3.82
N LYS A 92 -7.00 -6.20 3.40
CA LYS A 92 -5.94 -7.21 3.51
C LYS A 92 -4.95 -6.99 2.38
N VAL A 93 -3.66 -7.00 2.69
CA VAL A 93 -2.60 -6.97 1.67
C VAL A 93 -2.69 -8.24 0.81
N ARG A 94 -2.84 -8.03 -0.50
CA ARG A 94 -3.04 -9.08 -1.53
C ARG A 94 -1.97 -9.06 -2.61
N SER A 95 -1.19 -7.99 -2.74
CA SER A 95 0.04 -7.99 -3.53
C SER A 95 1.08 -7.02 -2.96
N VAL A 96 2.35 -7.29 -3.23
CA VAL A 96 3.49 -6.53 -2.68
C VAL A 96 4.52 -6.31 -3.77
N LYS A 97 5.06 -5.10 -3.89
CA LYS A 97 6.08 -4.73 -4.87
C LYS A 97 7.26 -4.07 -4.19
N ASN A 98 8.46 -4.53 -4.50
CA ASN A 98 9.72 -3.95 -4.03
C ASN A 98 10.41 -3.27 -5.21
N SER A 99 10.17 -1.97 -5.41
CA SER A 99 10.79 -1.16 -6.46
C SER A 99 12.13 -0.55 -6.01
N ARG A 100 12.71 -1.02 -4.91
CA ARG A 100 14.06 -0.62 -4.46
C ARG A 100 15.13 -1.24 -5.37
N SER A 101 16.29 -0.60 -5.39
CA SER A 101 17.50 -1.08 -6.08
C SER A 101 18.18 -2.24 -5.35
N SER A 102 17.97 -2.38 -4.04
CA SER A 102 18.54 -3.44 -3.21
C SER A 102 17.61 -3.86 -2.06
N GLY A 103 18.00 -4.92 -1.35
CA GLY A 103 17.26 -5.47 -0.22
C GLY A 103 16.08 -6.36 -0.61
N THR A 104 15.51 -6.99 0.41
CA THR A 104 14.39 -7.93 0.29
C THR A 104 13.24 -7.49 1.20
N VAL A 105 12.00 -7.69 0.74
CA VAL A 105 10.80 -7.54 1.58
C VAL A 105 10.26 -8.93 1.88
N LEU A 106 10.16 -9.26 3.15
CA LEU A 106 9.55 -10.48 3.67
C LEU A 106 8.14 -10.14 4.13
N ALA A 107 7.14 -10.75 3.50
CA ALA A 107 5.74 -10.59 3.86
C ALA A 107 5.30 -11.78 4.72
N TYR A 108 4.76 -11.49 5.90
CA TYR A 108 4.37 -12.47 6.91
C TYR A 108 2.87 -12.53 7.08
N ALA A 109 2.35 -13.75 7.25
CA ALA A 109 1.04 -14.02 7.81
C ALA A 109 1.23 -14.59 9.23
N GLY A 110 1.06 -13.73 10.24
CA GLY A 110 1.45 -14.06 11.61
C GLY A 110 2.97 -14.19 11.72
N SER A 111 3.46 -15.39 12.03
CA SER A 111 4.89 -15.70 12.13
C SER A 111 5.46 -16.37 10.87
N GLN A 112 4.62 -16.74 9.89
CA GLN A 112 5.06 -17.44 8.68
C GLN A 112 5.37 -16.45 7.57
N VAL A 113 6.55 -16.58 6.95
CA VAL A 113 6.86 -15.89 5.69
C VAL A 113 6.00 -16.50 4.58
N LYS A 114 5.17 -15.69 3.94
CA LYS A 114 4.34 -16.08 2.79
C LYS A 114 4.93 -15.65 1.47
N ALA A 115 5.68 -14.55 1.45
CA ALA A 115 6.36 -14.09 0.24
C ALA A 115 7.69 -13.42 0.58
N THR A 116 8.66 -13.66 -0.29
CA THR A 116 9.98 -13.03 -0.27
C THR A 116 10.15 -12.27 -1.57
N VAL A 117 10.17 -10.94 -1.50
CA VAL A 117 10.19 -10.04 -2.67
C VAL A 117 11.55 -9.36 -2.76
N LYS A 118 12.39 -9.85 -3.67
CA LYS A 118 13.70 -9.25 -3.98
C LYS A 118 13.55 -7.84 -4.57
N ALA A 119 14.63 -7.07 -4.55
CA ALA A 119 14.74 -5.79 -5.23
C ALA A 119 14.30 -5.88 -6.71
N GLY A 120 13.55 -4.88 -7.17
CA GLY A 120 12.98 -4.82 -8.52
C GLY A 120 11.98 -5.94 -8.84
N ARG A 121 11.41 -6.63 -7.85
CA ARG A 121 10.43 -7.71 -8.04
C ARG A 121 9.12 -7.40 -7.31
N GLY A 122 8.10 -8.18 -7.62
CA GLY A 122 6.80 -8.11 -6.95
C GLY A 122 6.16 -9.49 -6.79
N ALA A 123 5.40 -9.66 -5.72
CA ALA A 123 4.50 -10.78 -5.51
C ALA A 123 3.08 -10.31 -5.85
N SER A 124 2.57 -10.75 -7.01
CA SER A 124 1.27 -10.34 -7.54
C SER A 124 0.08 -10.99 -6.84
N SER A 125 0.30 -12.05 -6.06
CA SER A 125 -0.71 -12.71 -5.26
C SER A 125 -0.12 -13.16 -3.93
N VAL A 126 -0.57 -12.54 -2.85
CA VAL A 126 -0.31 -12.95 -1.47
C VAL A 126 -1.63 -12.95 -0.72
N SER A 127 -1.70 -13.66 0.39
CA SER A 127 -2.91 -13.65 1.21
C SER A 127 -2.58 -13.64 2.69
N ARG A 128 -3.44 -12.96 3.45
CA ARG A 128 -3.37 -12.87 4.92
C ARG A 128 -2.06 -12.27 5.42
N ILE A 129 -1.44 -11.39 4.64
CA ILE A 129 -0.24 -10.68 5.11
C ILE A 129 -0.68 -9.71 6.22
N THR A 130 -0.11 -9.89 7.40
CA THR A 130 -0.37 -9.07 8.58
C THR A 130 0.82 -8.21 8.94
N LYS A 131 2.03 -8.59 8.49
CA LYS A 131 3.29 -7.88 8.79
C LYS A 131 4.24 -7.97 7.61
N ILE A 132 5.12 -6.99 7.48
CA ILE A 132 6.30 -7.06 6.61
C ILE A 132 7.56 -6.75 7.41
N ARG A 133 8.68 -7.29 6.95
CA ARG A 133 10.02 -6.96 7.40
C ARG A 133 10.90 -6.76 6.18
N CYS A 134 11.88 -5.88 6.27
CA CYS A 134 12.89 -5.78 5.24
C CYS A 134 14.25 -6.20 5.76
N SER A 135 15.06 -6.70 4.84
CA SER A 135 16.45 -7.12 5.04
C SER A 135 17.30 -6.67 3.87
#